data_AF-A0A376TKR2-F1
#
_entry.id   AF-A0A376TKR2-F1
#
_cell.length_a   1.000
_cell.length_b   1.000
_cell.length_c   1.000
_cell.angle_alpha   90.00
_cell.angle_beta   90.00
_cell.angle_gamma   90.00
#
_symmetry.space_group_name_H-M   'P 1'
#
loop_
_entity.id
_entity.type
_entity.pdbx_description
1 polymer ?
#
loop_
_entity_poly.entity_id
_entity_poly.type
_entity_poly.pdbx_seq_one_letter_code
_entity_poly.pdbx_strand_id
1 'polypeptide(L)'
;MTELVPTMDMVRMVNSGTEATMSAIRLARGFTGRDKIIKFEGCYHGHADCLLVKAGSGALTLGQPNSPGVPADFAKHTLTLYL
;
A
#
# COMPACT_ATOMS: atom_id res chain seq x y z
N MET A 1 -19.46 -14.24 -2.86
CA MET A 1 -18.48 -13.21 -2.43
C MET A 1 -19.16 -11.85 -2.38
N THR A 2 -19.66 -11.34 -3.50
CA THR A 2 -20.42 -10.08 -3.59
C THR A 2 -21.73 -10.10 -2.76
N GLU A 3 -22.40 -11.25 -2.67
CA GLU A 3 -23.58 -11.41 -1.78
C GLU A 3 -23.25 -11.34 -0.28
N LEU A 4 -22.03 -11.71 0.13
CA LEU A 4 -21.60 -11.73 1.53
C LEU A 4 -20.95 -10.40 1.96
N VAL A 5 -20.47 -9.61 1.00
CA VAL A 5 -19.86 -8.30 1.21
C VAL A 5 -20.64 -7.30 0.35
N PRO A 6 -21.75 -6.73 0.85
CA PRO A 6 -22.72 -5.99 0.03
C PRO A 6 -22.16 -4.73 -0.66
N THR A 7 -21.00 -4.24 -0.23
CA THR A 7 -20.31 -3.09 -0.83
C THR A 7 -19.44 -3.47 -2.03
N MET A 8 -19.31 -4.76 -2.35
CA MET A 8 -18.46 -5.26 -3.43
C MET A 8 -19.31 -5.70 -4.62
N ASP A 9 -19.42 -4.85 -5.64
CA ASP A 9 -20.17 -5.16 -6.87
C ASP A 9 -19.46 -6.16 -7.79
N MET A 10 -18.13 -6.11 -7.82
CA MET A 10 -17.27 -6.98 -8.63
C MET A 10 -16.06 -7.45 -7.85
N VAL A 11 -15.58 -8.66 -8.15
CA VAL A 11 -14.40 -9.25 -7.50
C VAL A 11 -13.41 -9.80 -8.53
N ARG A 12 -12.12 -9.66 -8.23
CA ARG A 12 -11.02 -10.27 -8.98
C ARG A 12 -10.28 -11.25 -8.06
N MET A 13 -10.20 -12.51 -8.47
CA MET A 13 -9.43 -13.53 -7.74
C MET A 13 -7.94 -13.39 -8.03
N VAL A 14 -7.13 -13.63 -7.00
CA VAL A 14 -5.65 -13.65 -7.02
C VAL A 14 -5.17 -14.75 -6.08
N ASN A 15 -3.87 -15.05 -6.09
CA ASN A 15 -3.29 -16.19 -5.37
C ASN A 15 -2.85 -15.84 -3.94
N SER A 16 -2.74 -14.55 -3.59
CA SER A 16 -2.31 -14.15 -2.24
C SER A 16 -2.83 -12.76 -1.82
N GLY A 17 -2.74 -12.48 -0.51
CA GLY A 17 -3.03 -11.15 0.03
C GLY A 17 -2.07 -10.06 -0.45
N THR A 18 -0.80 -10.41 -0.72
CA THR A 18 0.18 -9.48 -1.33
C THR A 18 -0.32 -9.05 -2.71
N GLU A 19 -0.70 -10.01 -3.55
CA GLU A 19 -1.23 -9.72 -4.90
C GLU A 19 -2.53 -8.91 -4.84
N ALA A 20 -3.40 -9.21 -3.88
CA ALA A 20 -4.66 -8.49 -3.69
C ALA A 20 -4.39 -7.02 -3.38
N THR A 21 -3.51 -6.73 -2.43
CA THR A 21 -3.17 -5.36 -2.03
C THR A 21 -2.43 -4.62 -3.15
N MET A 22 -1.48 -5.27 -3.83
CA MET A 22 -0.80 -4.71 -5.00
C MET A 22 -1.81 -4.28 -6.08
N SER A 23 -2.80 -5.14 -6.35
CA SER A 23 -3.84 -4.88 -7.34
C SER A 23 -4.77 -3.74 -6.90
N ALA A 24 -5.18 -3.72 -5.63
CA ALA A 24 -6.03 -2.68 -5.08
C ALA A 24 -5.35 -1.29 -5.10
N ILE A 25 -4.08 -1.21 -4.71
CA ILE A 25 -3.29 0.04 -4.78
C ILE A 25 -3.18 0.51 -6.23
N ARG A 26 -2.86 -0.39 -7.15
CA ARG A 26 -2.77 -0.06 -8.58
C ARG A 26 -4.10 0.45 -9.12
N LEU A 27 -5.21 -0.19 -8.75
CA LEU A 27 -6.56 0.24 -9.13
C LEU A 27 -6.88 1.64 -8.56
N ALA A 28 -6.61 1.88 -7.28
CA ALA A 28 -6.84 3.18 -6.64
C ALA A 28 -6.03 4.31 -7.31
N ARG A 29 -4.76 4.06 -7.62
CA ARG A 29 -3.90 5.00 -8.37
C ARG A 29 -4.46 5.27 -9.76
N GLY A 30 -4.78 4.21 -10.51
CA GLY A 30 -5.34 4.32 -11.87
C GLY A 30 -6.68 5.05 -11.92
N PHE A 31 -7.53 4.84 -10.92
CA PHE A 31 -8.84 5.50 -10.82
C PHE A 31 -8.71 6.98 -10.43
N THR A 32 -7.81 7.32 -9.51
CA THR A 32 -7.71 8.69 -8.97
C THR A 32 -6.69 9.56 -9.69
N GLY A 33 -5.77 8.99 -10.46
CA GLY A 33 -4.64 9.69 -11.06
C GLY A 33 -3.61 10.20 -10.04
N ARG A 34 -3.63 9.68 -8.81
CA ARG A 34 -2.75 10.12 -7.71
C ARG A 34 -1.71 9.05 -7.42
N ASP A 35 -0.45 9.45 -7.24
CA ASP A 35 0.61 8.49 -6.95
C ASP A 35 0.68 8.10 -5.46
N LYS A 36 0.34 9.02 -4.56
CA LYS A 36 0.53 8.85 -3.11
C LYS A 36 -0.56 7.98 -2.49
N ILE A 37 -0.14 7.10 -1.58
CA ILE A 37 -1.00 6.34 -0.67
C ILE A 37 -0.62 6.60 0.79
N ILE A 38 -1.52 6.31 1.71
CA ILE A 38 -1.28 6.33 3.16
C ILE A 38 -1.37 4.90 3.68
N LYS A 39 -0.41 4.49 4.50
CA LYS A 39 -0.51 3.34 5.41
C LYS A 39 -0.33 3.78 6.85
N PHE A 40 -0.77 2.94 7.77
CA PHE A 40 -0.52 3.14 9.20
C PHE A 40 0.64 2.25 9.64
N GLU A 41 1.47 2.77 10.55
CA GLU A 41 2.55 1.99 11.15
C GLU A 41 1.96 0.79 11.92
N GLY A 42 2.61 -0.36 11.81
CA GLY A 42 2.13 -1.63 12.38
C GLY A 42 1.14 -2.39 11.49
N CYS A 43 0.49 -1.75 10.51
CA CYS A 43 -0.33 -2.46 9.52
C CYS A 43 0.55 -3.17 8.48
N TYR A 44 0.23 -4.43 8.20
CA TYR A 44 0.90 -5.25 7.20
C TYR A 44 -0.05 -5.63 6.06
N HIS A 45 0.36 -5.37 4.82
CA HIS A 45 -0.46 -5.63 3.62
C HIS A 45 0.32 -6.39 2.53
N GLY A 46 1.24 -7.26 2.96
CA GLY A 46 2.15 -7.97 2.06
C GLY A 46 3.47 -7.24 1.85
N HIS A 47 4.34 -7.85 1.05
CA HIS A 47 5.74 -7.45 0.88
C HIS A 47 6.02 -6.77 -0.47
N ALA A 48 5.03 -6.08 -1.05
CA ALA A 48 5.28 -5.26 -2.22
C ALA A 48 6.21 -4.09 -1.84
N ASP A 49 7.20 -3.77 -2.69
CA ASP A 49 8.23 -2.77 -2.40
C ASP A 49 7.68 -1.42 -1.91
N CYS A 50 6.54 -0.97 -2.46
CA CYS A 50 5.89 0.27 -2.06
C CYS A 50 5.26 0.24 -0.65
N LEU A 51 5.13 -0.93 -0.02
CA LEU A 51 4.59 -1.12 1.33
C LEU A 51 5.68 -1.37 2.37
N LEU A 52 6.89 -1.72 1.92
CA LEU A 52 8.07 -1.94 2.74
C LEU A 52 8.73 -0.61 3.14
N VAL A 53 7.93 0.23 3.82
CA VAL A 53 8.26 1.62 4.16
C VAL A 53 8.01 1.86 5.65
N LYS A 54 9.03 2.36 6.37
CA LYS A 54 8.90 2.76 7.78
C LYS A 54 8.32 4.17 7.87
N ALA A 55 7.60 4.43 8.95
CA ALA A 55 7.35 5.79 9.39
C ALA A 55 8.68 6.51 9.69
N GLY A 56 8.85 7.72 9.14
CA GLY A 56 9.94 8.62 9.50
C GLY A 56 9.64 9.31 10.83
N SER A 57 10.67 9.66 11.60
CA SER A 57 10.52 10.48 12.79
C SER A 57 10.14 11.92 12.40
N GLY A 58 8.92 12.34 12.73
CA GLY A 58 8.44 13.71 12.98
C GLY A 58 8.50 14.78 11.87
N ALA A 59 9.52 14.79 11.01
CA ALA A 59 9.78 15.83 10.01
C ALA A 59 10.02 15.29 8.59
N LEU A 60 10.25 13.98 8.44
CA LEU A 60 10.42 13.31 7.14
C LEU A 60 9.15 12.49 6.86
N THR A 61 8.12 13.13 6.29
CA THR A 61 6.91 12.44 5.79
C THR A 61 7.19 11.62 4.52
N LEU A 62 8.40 11.74 3.97
CA LEU A 62 8.89 10.89 2.89
C LEU A 62 9.40 9.59 3.51
N GLY A 63 8.66 8.51 3.23
CA GLY A 63 8.95 7.18 3.75
C GLY A 63 10.36 6.72 3.41
N GLN A 64 11.01 6.06 4.38
CA GLN A 64 12.30 5.40 4.16
C GLN A 64 12.07 3.89 3.97
N PRO A 65 12.77 3.23 3.03
CA PRO A 65 12.69 1.78 2.88
C PRO A 65 12.97 1.04 4.18
N ASN A 66 12.18 0.02 4.49
CA ASN A 66 12.28 -0.75 5.73
C ASN A 66 13.10 -2.04 5.57
N SER A 67 13.41 -2.43 4.32
CA SER A 67 14.12 -3.66 3.96
C SER A 67 15.28 -3.33 3.02
N PRO A 68 16.47 -3.92 3.23
CA PRO A 68 17.53 -3.91 2.22
C PRO A 68 17.00 -4.44 0.89
N GLY A 69 17.43 -3.84 -0.23
CA GLY A 69 17.03 -4.23 -1.58
C GLY A 69 15.80 -3.50 -2.13
N VAL A 70 15.07 -2.72 -1.32
CA VAL A 70 13.99 -1.85 -1.81
C VAL A 70 14.59 -0.49 -2.22
N PRO A 71 14.53 -0.09 -3.51
CA PRO A 71 15.01 1.22 -3.93
C PRO A 71 14.25 2.35 -3.25
N ALA A 72 14.94 3.44 -2.88
CA ALA A 72 14.33 4.59 -2.22
C ALA A 72 13.14 5.19 -2.99
N ASP A 73 13.15 5.07 -4.31
CA ASP A 73 12.08 5.56 -5.19
C ASP A 73 10.73 4.88 -4.93
N PHE A 74 10.72 3.62 -4.49
CA PHE A 74 9.48 2.92 -4.15
C PHE A 74 8.82 3.47 -2.88
N ALA A 75 9.61 4.06 -1.97
CA ALA A 75 9.10 4.61 -0.71
C ALA A 75 8.52 6.03 -0.87
N LYS A 76 8.89 6.76 -1.93
CA LYS A 76 8.46 8.15 -2.18
C LYS A 76 6.95 8.35 -2.25
N HIS A 77 6.23 7.32 -2.68
CA HIS A 77 4.78 7.36 -2.93
C HIS A 77 3.95 6.79 -1.78
N THR A 78 4.58 6.44 -0.66
CA THR A 78 3.89 5.86 0.49
C THR A 78 4.17 6.68 1.73
N LEU A 79 3.12 7.33 2.22
CA LEU A 79 3.13 8.07 3.47
C LEU A 79 2.77 7.09 4.59
N THR A 80 3.57 7.05 5.65
CA THR A 80 3.23 6.26 6.84
C THR A 80 2.85 7.19 7.99
N LEU A 81 1.69 6.94 8.59
CA LEU A 81 1.19 7.66 9.77
C LEU A 81 1.18 6.77 11.00
N TYR A 82 1.30 7.39 12.18
CA TYR A 82 1.01 6.75 13.47
C TYR A 82 -0.45 6.99 13.83
N LEU A 83 -1.05 6.06 14.57
CA LEU A 83 -2.35 6.26 15.23
C LEU A 83 -2.17 7.03 16.54
#